data_AF-A0A354X4K1-F1
#
_entry.id   AF-A0A354X4K1-F1
#
_cell.length_a   1.000
_cell.length_b   1.000
_cell.length_c   1.000
_cell.angle_alpha   90.00
_cell.angle_beta   90.00
_cell.angle_gamma   90.00
#
_symmetry.space_group_name_H-M   'P 1'
#
loop_
_entity.id
_entity.type
_entity.pdbx_description
1 polymer ?
#
loop_
_entity_poly.entity_id
_entity_poly.type
_entity_poly.pdbx_seq_one_letter_code
_entity_poly.pdbx_strand_id
1 'polypeptide(L)' 'MSMKIAFFDTKPYDEASFNKVNEAFGFDIFYYKGFLNKHNVALTQDVDAVCIFVNAVADAEVIDQLVANGV' A
#
# COMPACT_ATOMS: atom_id res chain seq x y z
N MET A 1 -6.96 -10.20 14.34
CA MET A 1 -7.05 -9.62 13.00
C MET A 1 -5.66 -9.15 12.63
N SER A 2 -5.14 -9.58 11.49
CA SER A 2 -3.87 -9.09 10.95
C SER A 2 -4.14 -7.75 10.26
N MET A 3 -3.22 -6.79 10.40
CA MET A 3 -3.32 -5.49 9.73
C MET A 3 -2.99 -5.67 8.25
N LYS A 4 -3.87 -5.19 7.37
CA LYS A 4 -3.73 -5.26 5.92
C LYS A 4 -3.04 -4.02 5.39
N ILE A 5 -1.98 -4.19 4.60
CA ILE A 5 -1.19 -3.06 4.09
C ILE A 5 -1.01 -3.19 2.58
N ALA A 6 -1.41 -2.16 1.84
CA ALA A 6 -1.19 -2.07 0.39
C ALA A 6 0.12 -1.33 0.08
N PHE A 7 1.08 -2.02 -0.52
CA PHE A 7 2.35 -1.45 -0.98
C PHE A 7 2.28 -1.15 -2.48
N PHE A 8 2.65 0.06 -2.88
CA PHE A 8 2.71 0.48 -4.29
C PHE A 8 4.16 0.69 -4.76
N ASP A 9 4.38 0.53 -6.07
CA ASP A 9 5.68 0.60 -6.74
C ASP A 9 6.73 -0.42 -6.22
N THR A 10 6.29 -1.59 -5.77
CA THR A 10 7.22 -2.59 -5.22
C THR A 10 8.03 -3.29 -6.31
N LYS A 11 9.32 -3.50 -6.02
CA LYS A 11 10.21 -4.37 -6.80
C LYS A 11 10.41 -5.70 -6.06
N PRO A 12 10.91 -6.75 -6.74
CA PRO A 12 11.15 -8.05 -6.11
C PRO A 12 12.08 -8.00 -4.88
N TYR A 13 13.02 -7.06 -4.84
CA TYR A 13 13.91 -6.88 -3.69
C TYR A 13 13.20 -6.24 -2.49
N ASP A 14 12.19 -5.38 -2.73
CA ASP A 14 11.36 -4.81 -1.67
C ASP A 14 10.52 -5.91 -1.04
N GLU A 15 9.81 -6.69 -1.87
CA GLU A 15 8.99 -7.82 -1.41
C GLU A 15 9.79 -8.80 -0.56
N ALA A 16 10.99 -9.19 -1.01
CA ALA A 16 11.86 -10.08 -0.25
C ALA A 16 12.30 -9.46 1.10
N SER A 17 12.62 -8.18 1.10
CA SER A 17 13.07 -7.47 2.31
C SER A 17 11.94 -7.29 3.32
N PHE A 18 10.77 -6.85 2.87
CA PHE A 18 9.58 -6.65 3.71
C PHE A 18 9.01 -7.97 4.21
N ASN A 19 8.94 -9.02 3.37
CA ASN A 19 8.46 -10.33 3.82
C ASN A 19 9.34 -10.91 4.94
N LYS A 20 10.66 -10.80 4.81
CA LYS A 20 11.60 -11.26 5.85
C LYS A 20 11.37 -10.56 7.19
N VAL A 21 11.16 -9.24 7.16
CA VAL A 21 10.89 -8.48 8.40
C VAL A 21 9.48 -8.80 8.93
N ASN A 22 8.51 -8.96 8.03
CA ASN A 22 7.12 -9.23 8.36
C ASN A 22 6.91 -10.61 9.02
N GLU A 23 7.85 -11.55 8.91
CA GLU A 23 7.84 -12.79 9.71
C GLU A 23 7.72 -12.52 11.22
N ALA A 24 8.23 -11.38 11.71
CA ALA A 24 8.13 -10.98 13.12
C ALA A 24 6.82 -10.26 13.49
N PHE A 25 6.10 -9.69 12.50
CA PHE A 25 4.93 -8.83 12.73
C PHE A 25 3.60 -9.46 12.31
N GLY A 26 3.60 -10.27 11.25
CA GLY A 26 2.43 -10.99 10.76
C GLY A 26 1.35 -10.10 10.13
N PHE A 27 1.74 -9.05 9.40
CA PHE A 27 0.82 -8.23 8.61
C PHE A 27 0.43 -8.92 7.29
N ASP A 28 -0.78 -8.67 6.79
CA ASP A 28 -1.19 -9.09 5.45
C ASP A 28 -0.79 -8.02 4.43
N ILE A 29 0.35 -8.24 3.77
CA ILE A 29 0.91 -7.28 2.83
C ILE A 29 0.48 -7.61 1.39
N PHE A 30 -0.14 -6.63 0.72
CA PHE A 30 -0.49 -6.69 -0.69
C PHE A 30 0.50 -5.85 -1.51
N TYR A 31 1.17 -6.47 -2.47
CA TYR A 31 2.20 -5.80 -3.29
C TYR A 31 1.67 -5.45 -4.68
N TYR A 32 1.75 -4.18 -5.05
CA TYR A 32 1.36 -3.64 -6.35
C TYR A 32 2.55 -3.02 -7.08
N LYS A 33 2.78 -3.44 -8.34
CA LYS A 33 3.90 -2.96 -9.16
C LYS A 33 3.75 -1.53 -9.68
N GLY A 34 2.52 -1.00 -9.71
CA GLY A 34 2.24 0.35 -10.21
C GLY A 34 2.34 1.40 -9.12
N PHE A 35 2.61 2.65 -9.50
CA PHE A 35 2.56 3.80 -8.57
C PHE A 35 1.12 4.09 -8.14
N LEU A 36 0.91 4.54 -6.90
CA LEU A 36 -0.39 5.04 -6.47
C LEU A 36 -0.75 6.30 -7.27
N ASN A 37 -1.99 6.34 -7.75
CA ASN A 37 -2.60 7.47 -8.44
C ASN A 37 -4.14 7.36 -8.37
N LYS A 38 -4.84 8.41 -8.80
CA LYS A 38 -6.32 8.48 -8.79
C LYS A 38 -7.05 7.33 -9.51
N HIS A 39 -6.41 6.63 -10.44
CA HIS A 39 -7.04 5.52 -11.17
C HIS A 39 -6.94 4.19 -10.43
N ASN A 40 -6.01 4.06 -9.48
CA ASN A 40 -5.79 2.82 -8.74
C ASN A 40 -5.92 2.97 -7.21
N VAL A 41 -6.24 4.16 -6.70
CA VAL A 41 -6.55 4.38 -5.28
C VAL A 41 -7.72 3.53 -4.81
N ALA A 42 -8.65 3.13 -5.68
CA ALA A 42 -9.71 2.16 -5.36
C ALA A 42 -9.18 0.77 -4.91
N LEU A 43 -7.93 0.40 -5.22
CA LEU A 43 -7.30 -0.82 -4.74
C LEU A 43 -6.99 -0.80 -3.23
N THR A 44 -7.14 0.37 -2.59
CA THR A 44 -6.93 0.57 -1.16
C THR A 44 -8.21 0.38 -0.34
N GLN A 45 -9.29 -0.10 -0.97
CA GLN A 45 -10.48 -0.54 -0.23
C GLN A 45 -10.14 -1.76 0.63
N ASP A 46 -10.68 -1.78 1.85
CA ASP A 46 -10.51 -2.88 2.81
C ASP A 46 -9.07 -3.15 3.28
N VAL A 47 -8.16 -2.17 3.15
CA VAL A 47 -6.83 -2.20 3.78
C VAL A 47 -6.75 -1.17 4.91
N ASP A 48 -5.92 -1.44 5.92
CA ASP A 48 -5.77 -0.58 7.10
C ASP A 48 -4.67 0.48 6.92
N ALA A 49 -3.76 0.28 5.96
CA ALA A 49 -2.69 1.23 5.65
C ALA A 49 -2.20 1.10 4.20
N VAL A 50 -1.57 2.16 3.71
CA VAL A 50 -0.94 2.21 2.39
C VAL A 50 0.53 2.63 2.51
N CYS A 51 1.42 1.88 1.87
CA CYS A 51 2.83 2.21 1.74
C CYS A 51 3.13 2.63 0.29
N ILE A 52 3.62 3.86 0.12
CA ILE A 52 3.99 4.43 -1.18
C ILE A 52 5.48 4.78 -1.24
N PHE A 53 6.04 4.77 -2.44
CA PHE A 53 7.40 5.25 -2.73
C PHE A 53 7.40 6.67 -3.32
N VAL A 54 8.59 7.25 -3.46
CA VAL A 54 8.81 8.66 -3.84
C VAL A 54 8.18 9.11 -5.16
N ASN A 55 7.87 8.18 -6.06
CA ASN A 55 7.26 8.47 -7.36
C ASN A 55 5.71 8.44 -7.33
N ALA A 56 5.10 8.09 -6.21
CA ALA A 56 3.65 8.08 -6.07
C ALA A 56 3.06 9.49 -6.08
N VAL A 57 1.84 9.62 -6.62
CA VAL A 57 1.08 10.87 -6.57
C VAL A 57 0.06 10.76 -5.45
N ALA A 58 0.40 11.34 -4.29
CA ALA A 58 -0.48 11.46 -3.13
C ALA A 58 -0.92 12.93 -2.96
N ASP A 59 -1.63 13.44 -3.97
CA ASP A 59 -2.21 14.78 -3.92
C ASP A 59 -3.51 14.80 -3.09
N ALA A 60 -4.13 15.97 -2.95
CA ALA A 60 -5.34 16.14 -2.14
C ALA A 60 -6.48 15.21 -2.58
N GLU A 61 -6.68 15.03 -3.89
CA GLU A 61 -7.74 14.17 -4.43
C GLU A 61 -7.48 12.69 -4.09
N VAL A 62 -6.22 12.25 -4.14
CA VAL A 62 -5.84 10.88 -3.74
C VAL A 62 -5.98 10.69 -2.23
N ILE A 63 -5.57 11.67 -1.42
CA ILE A 63 -5.68 11.60 0.05
C ILE A 63 -7.15 11.52 0.49
N ASP A 64 -8.03 12.34 -0.09
CA ASP A 64 -9.47 12.31 0.22
C ASP A 64 -10.07 10.93 -0.10
N GLN A 65 -9.63 10.30 -1.19
CA GLN A 65 -10.05 8.94 -1.56
C GLN A 65 -9.50 7.86 -0.64
N LEU A 66 -8.26 7.99 -0.16
CA LEU A 66 -7.69 7.09 0.85
C LEU A 66 -8.51 7.13 2.14
N VAL A 67 -8.84 8.33 2.63
CA VAL A 67 -9.69 8.50 3.82
C VAL A 67 -11.08 7.91 3.58
N ALA A 68 -11.67 8.13 2.41
CA ALA A 68 -12.97 7.55 2.05
C ALA A 68 -12.95 6.01 2.00
N ASN A 69 -11.81 5.41 1.68
CA ASN A 69 -11.62 3.95 1.67
C ASN A 69 -11.31 3.36 3.06
N GLY A 70 -11.14 4.20 4.09
CA GLY A 70 -10.85 3.77 5.46
C GLY A 70 -9.36 3.58 5.78
N VAL A 71 -8.48 4.14 4.94
CA VAL A 71 -7.02 4.18 5.13
C VAL A 71 -6.60 5.38 5.97
#